data_AF-A0A8J1IT13-F1
#
_entry.id   AF-A0A8J1IT13-F1
#
_cell.length_a   1.000
_cell.length_b   1.000
_cell.length_c   1.000
_cell.angle_alpha   90.00
_cell.angle_beta   90.00
_cell.angle_gamma   90.00
#
_symmetry.space_group_name_H-M   'P 1'
#
loop_
_entity.id
_entity.type
_entity.pdbx_description
1 polymer ?
#
loop_
_entity_poly.entity_id
_entity_poly.type
_entity_poly.pdbx_seq_one_letter_code
_entity_poly.pdbx_strand_id
1 'polypeptide(L)'
;MESVYRIIGLVKRSRATVIILFCSIENIVPLMEQASFHNITDKVWVGTSGWSITSNFPRTDILTTLNGSLALAAQKGKIPGFKEFLYSIHPSRFPDDPYMKSFWENVFHCIWPGNDTVNNTSPALLKEDIVWCTGEERLDSIDPNIYDVYNFIYSYRTHNAVFAVAHALHQMKNCVPGKGPFKNGSCADIYNHRPWQLLHYLRKVDFNNTAGERIYFDENGDVPQSVEILNWQLFPNGSNQYVSIGSFDFGSLNGEGLSIQLNKILWNGGHSQVPSSVCSDPCPKGYRRAALQGQKICCFDCLPCSEGEILNPNGL
;
A
#
# COMPACT_ATOMS: atom_id res chain seq x y z
N MET A 1 -21.94 -10.57 -4.18
CA MET A 1 -21.65 -12.02 -4.00
C MET A 1 -21.62 -12.78 -5.31
N GLU A 2 -22.65 -12.72 -6.16
CA GLU A 2 -22.66 -13.41 -7.48
C GLU A 2 -21.44 -13.08 -8.36
N SER A 3 -20.96 -11.83 -8.31
CA SER A 3 -19.74 -11.38 -8.97
C SER A 3 -18.46 -12.10 -8.49
N VAL A 4 -18.33 -12.36 -7.18
CA VAL A 4 -17.13 -12.98 -6.59
C VAL A 4 -17.04 -14.45 -6.98
N TYR A 5 -18.14 -15.20 -6.90
CA TYR A 5 -18.18 -16.60 -7.34
C TYR A 5 -17.81 -16.76 -8.81
N ARG A 6 -18.29 -15.85 -9.66
CA ARG A 6 -17.91 -15.83 -11.08
C ARG A 6 -16.41 -15.61 -11.26
N ILE A 7 -15.81 -14.67 -10.53
CA ILE A 7 -14.36 -14.40 -10.60
C ILE A 7 -13.57 -15.62 -10.14
N ILE A 8 -13.93 -16.22 -9.01
CA ILE A 8 -13.27 -17.44 -8.52
C ILE A 8 -13.39 -18.59 -9.53
N GLY A 9 -14.55 -18.77 -10.14
CA GLY A 9 -14.74 -19.75 -11.22
C GLY A 9 -13.86 -19.50 -12.44
N LEU A 10 -13.50 -18.24 -12.74
CA LEU A 10 -12.54 -17.91 -13.79
C LEU A 10 -11.09 -18.17 -13.35
N VAL A 11 -10.72 -17.78 -12.13
CA VAL A 11 -9.38 -18.02 -11.56
C VAL A 11 -9.04 -19.50 -11.57
N LYS A 12 -9.97 -20.37 -11.16
CA LYS A 12 -9.77 -21.83 -11.14
C LYS A 12 -9.59 -22.45 -12.52
N ARG A 13 -10.20 -21.87 -13.56
CA ARG A 13 -10.11 -22.37 -14.94
C ARG A 13 -8.90 -21.79 -15.69
N SER A 14 -8.33 -20.71 -15.19
CA SER A 14 -7.20 -20.04 -15.81
C SER A 14 -5.90 -20.81 -15.59
N ARG A 15 -5.09 -20.91 -16.66
CA ARG A 15 -3.70 -21.37 -16.59
C ARG A 15 -2.75 -20.33 -16.03
N ALA A 16 -3.18 -19.07 -15.93
CA ALA A 16 -2.34 -18.02 -15.36
C ALA A 16 -2.04 -18.32 -13.88
N THR A 17 -0.77 -18.22 -13.52
CA THR A 17 -0.27 -18.39 -12.16
C THR A 17 -0.22 -17.05 -11.45
N VAL A 18 0.14 -15.99 -12.18
CA VAL A 18 0.24 -14.62 -11.65
C VAL A 18 -1.06 -13.85 -11.89
N ILE A 19 -1.59 -13.22 -10.84
CA ILE A 19 -2.82 -12.43 -10.90
C ILE A 19 -2.57 -11.05 -10.27
N ILE A 20 -2.75 -10.00 -11.06
CA ILE A 20 -2.62 -8.60 -10.59
C ILE A 20 -3.97 -8.15 -10.03
N LEU A 21 -3.97 -7.68 -8.78
CA LEU A 21 -5.14 -7.21 -8.06
C LEU A 21 -5.08 -5.70 -7.81
N PHE A 22 -5.73 -4.97 -8.71
CA PHE A 22 -5.93 -3.53 -8.61
C PHE A 22 -7.32 -3.22 -8.04
N CYS A 23 -7.46 -3.23 -6.72
CA CYS A 23 -8.73 -3.00 -6.03
C CYS A 23 -8.53 -2.46 -4.61
N SER A 24 -9.61 -2.05 -3.95
CA SER A 24 -9.61 -1.65 -2.54
C SER A 24 -9.66 -2.86 -1.60
N ILE A 25 -9.30 -2.64 -0.33
CA ILE A 25 -9.38 -3.66 0.73
C ILE A 25 -10.79 -4.26 0.87
N GLU A 26 -11.84 -3.45 0.73
CA GLU A 26 -13.24 -3.90 0.81
C GLU A 26 -13.61 -4.92 -0.26
N ASN A 27 -12.95 -4.87 -1.41
CA ASN A 27 -13.19 -5.80 -2.52
C ASN A 27 -12.29 -7.04 -2.45
N ILE A 28 -11.08 -6.92 -1.90
CA ILE A 28 -10.15 -8.05 -1.83
C ILE A 28 -10.50 -9.04 -0.72
N VAL A 29 -10.99 -8.56 0.43
CA VAL A 29 -11.39 -9.43 1.56
C VAL A 29 -12.37 -10.53 1.11
N PRO A 30 -13.55 -10.21 0.54
CA PRO A 30 -14.49 -11.26 0.14
C PRO A 30 -13.95 -12.15 -0.99
N LEU A 31 -13.07 -11.62 -1.86
CA LEU A 31 -12.43 -12.41 -2.91
C LEU A 31 -11.46 -13.44 -2.31
N MET A 32 -10.63 -13.03 -1.35
CA MET A 32 -9.65 -13.92 -0.71
C MET A 32 -10.32 -14.93 0.22
N GLU A 33 -11.42 -14.57 0.89
CA GLU A 33 -12.23 -15.53 1.64
C GLU A 33 -12.74 -16.67 0.74
N GLN A 34 -13.22 -16.33 -0.46
CA GLN A 34 -13.70 -17.33 -1.40
C GLN A 34 -12.54 -18.11 -2.05
N ALA A 35 -11.41 -17.47 -2.33
CA ALA A 35 -10.22 -18.16 -2.82
C ALA A 35 -9.69 -19.17 -1.80
N SER A 36 -9.66 -18.78 -0.52
CA SER A 36 -9.34 -19.65 0.62
C SER A 36 -10.32 -20.82 0.73
N PHE A 37 -11.63 -20.52 0.71
CA PHE A 37 -12.68 -21.55 0.77
C PHE A 37 -12.56 -22.60 -0.35
N HIS A 38 -12.09 -22.19 -1.53
CA HIS A 38 -11.87 -23.07 -2.67
C HIS A 38 -10.45 -23.66 -2.76
N ASN A 39 -9.61 -23.46 -1.74
CA ASN A 39 -8.21 -23.93 -1.64
C ASN A 39 -7.36 -23.52 -2.86
N ILE A 40 -7.46 -22.27 -3.29
CA ILE A 40 -6.62 -21.73 -4.37
C ILE A 40 -5.25 -21.36 -3.79
N THR A 41 -4.27 -22.23 -3.98
CA THR A 41 -2.91 -22.10 -3.42
C THR A 41 -1.81 -22.03 -4.48
N ASP A 42 -2.15 -22.26 -5.75
CA ASP A 42 -1.24 -22.28 -6.89
C ASP A 42 -1.05 -20.90 -7.54
N LYS A 43 -1.65 -19.85 -6.98
CA LYS A 43 -1.59 -18.49 -7.54
C LYS A 43 -0.62 -17.60 -6.77
N VAL A 44 0.05 -16.73 -7.53
CA VAL A 44 0.83 -15.61 -7.00
C VAL A 44 0.04 -14.34 -7.22
N TRP A 45 -0.38 -13.73 -6.12
CA TRP A 45 -1.11 -12.47 -6.15
C TRP A 45 -0.13 -11.31 -6.17
N VAL A 46 -0.39 -10.32 -7.03
CA VAL A 46 0.38 -9.08 -7.11
C VAL A 46 -0.53 -7.92 -6.73
N GLY A 47 -0.24 -7.32 -5.58
CA GLY A 47 -1.02 -6.26 -4.97
C GLY A 47 -0.52 -4.87 -5.22
N THR A 48 -1.45 -3.93 -5.10
CA THR A 48 -1.16 -2.50 -5.09
C THR A 48 -1.28 -1.93 -3.69
N SER A 49 -0.77 -0.71 -3.51
CA SER A 49 -0.69 -0.03 -2.21
C SER A 49 -2.03 0.15 -1.50
N GLY A 50 -3.16 0.02 -2.21
CA GLY A 50 -4.50 0.16 -1.65
C GLY A 50 -4.92 -0.94 -0.66
N TRP A 51 -4.25 -2.09 -0.65
CA TRP A 51 -4.53 -3.19 0.28
C TRP A 51 -3.27 -3.88 0.81
N SER A 52 -2.14 -3.71 0.13
CA SER A 52 -0.92 -4.46 0.43
C SER A 52 -0.11 -3.96 1.62
N ILE A 53 -0.72 -3.17 2.50
CA ILE A 53 -0.08 -2.53 3.67
C ILE A 53 -0.75 -3.02 4.96
N THR A 54 -1.99 -3.53 4.91
CA THR A 54 -2.69 -4.01 6.10
C THR A 54 -2.43 -5.49 6.34
N SER A 55 -1.98 -5.87 7.54
CA SER A 55 -1.88 -7.27 7.98
C SER A 55 -3.13 -7.73 8.74
N ASN A 56 -4.06 -6.80 9.01
CA ASN A 56 -5.24 -7.04 9.84
C ASN A 56 -6.43 -7.48 8.99
N PHE A 57 -6.39 -8.74 8.56
CA PHE A 57 -7.51 -9.39 7.89
C PHE A 57 -8.46 -10.03 8.92
N PRO A 58 -9.78 -10.02 8.69
CA PRO A 58 -10.76 -10.52 9.65
C PRO A 58 -10.67 -12.04 9.88
N ARG A 59 -10.02 -12.78 8.96
CA ARG A 59 -9.81 -14.22 9.08
C ARG A 59 -8.38 -14.60 8.75
N THR A 60 -7.85 -15.57 9.51
CA THR A 60 -6.46 -16.03 9.38
C THR A 60 -6.21 -16.89 8.14
N ASP A 61 -7.24 -17.52 7.57
CA ASP A 61 -7.14 -18.30 6.34
C ASP A 61 -6.98 -17.44 5.07
N ILE A 62 -7.27 -16.14 5.16
CA ILE A 62 -6.89 -15.18 4.11
C ILE A 62 -5.36 -15.08 4.00
N LEU A 63 -4.67 -15.13 5.15
CA LEU A 63 -3.22 -14.98 5.22
C LEU A 63 -2.48 -16.13 4.54
N THR A 64 -3.02 -17.35 4.60
CA THR A 64 -2.45 -18.50 3.90
C THR A 64 -2.61 -18.37 2.39
N THR A 65 -3.76 -17.88 1.92
CA THR A 65 -4.04 -17.63 0.50
C THR A 65 -3.14 -16.54 -0.08
N LEU A 66 -2.86 -15.49 0.71
CA LEU A 66 -1.98 -14.39 0.34
C LEU A 66 -0.50 -14.68 0.57
N ASN A 67 -0.13 -15.83 1.14
CA ASN A 67 1.27 -16.15 1.39
C ASN A 67 2.08 -16.17 0.09
N GLY A 68 3.27 -15.58 0.10
CA GLY A 68 4.13 -15.43 -1.06
C GLY A 68 3.65 -14.43 -2.11
N SER A 69 2.62 -13.63 -1.82
CA SER A 69 2.18 -12.54 -2.69
C SER A 69 3.24 -11.44 -2.79
N LEU A 70 3.22 -10.72 -3.91
CA LEU A 70 4.04 -9.54 -4.14
C LEU A 70 3.18 -8.29 -3.99
N ALA A 71 3.78 -7.21 -3.54
CA ALA A 71 3.07 -6.00 -3.18
C ALA A 71 3.88 -4.75 -3.52
N LEU A 72 3.22 -3.73 -4.07
CA LEU A 72 3.79 -2.40 -4.21
C LEU A 72 3.31 -1.53 -3.06
N ALA A 73 4.24 -1.02 -2.25
CA ALA A 73 3.93 -0.10 -1.16
C ALA A 73 4.64 1.23 -1.36
N ALA A 74 4.01 2.28 -0.86
CA ALA A 74 4.72 3.52 -0.62
C ALA A 74 5.83 3.28 0.41
N GLN A 75 6.99 3.91 0.21
CA GLN A 75 8.10 3.81 1.16
C GLN A 75 7.69 4.25 2.57
N LYS A 76 8.17 3.50 3.56
CA LYS A 76 8.06 3.85 4.97
C LYS A 76 9.00 5.02 5.26
N GLY A 77 8.49 6.04 5.94
CA GLY A 77 9.31 7.15 6.40
C GLY A 77 9.48 7.18 7.91
N LYS A 78 10.46 7.95 8.37
CA LYS A 78 10.71 8.17 9.80
C LYS A 78 10.30 9.57 10.18
N ILE A 79 9.52 9.69 11.25
CA ILE A 79 9.19 10.97 11.87
C ILE A 79 9.77 10.95 13.29
N PRO A 80 10.98 11.49 13.49
CA PRO A 80 11.61 11.52 14.83
C PRO A 80 10.68 12.17 15.86
N GLY A 81 10.50 11.54 17.02
CA GLY A 81 9.63 12.06 18.09
C GLY A 81 8.13 11.76 17.94
N PHE A 82 7.69 11.25 16.78
CA PHE A 82 6.25 11.05 16.54
C PHE A 82 5.67 9.87 17.31
N LYS A 83 6.45 8.80 17.50
CA LYS A 83 6.05 7.67 18.34
C LYS A 83 5.83 8.12 19.80
N GLU A 84 6.75 8.91 20.32
CA GLU A 84 6.67 9.48 21.68
C GLU A 84 5.49 10.44 21.81
N PHE A 85 5.23 11.23 20.76
CA PHE A 85 4.04 12.09 20.69
C PHE A 85 2.74 11.26 20.76
N LEU A 86 2.63 10.18 19.97
CA LEU A 86 1.46 9.30 19.96
C LEU A 86 1.20 8.68 21.34
N TYR A 87 2.24 8.28 22.07
CA TYR A 87 2.09 7.80 23.45
C TYR A 87 1.74 8.86 24.47
N SER A 88 1.96 10.13 24.13
CA SER A 88 1.63 11.26 25.00
C SER A 88 0.20 11.78 24.81
N ILE A 89 -0.55 11.21 23.86
CA ILE A 89 -1.96 11.52 23.63
C ILE A 89 -2.78 11.13 24.85
N HIS A 90 -3.63 12.03 25.30
CA HIS A 90 -4.41 11.84 26.52
C HIS A 90 -5.71 12.65 26.48
N PRO A 91 -6.84 12.12 26.99
CA PRO A 91 -8.13 12.82 26.98
C PRO A 91 -8.10 14.19 27.66
N SER A 92 -7.31 14.34 28.73
CA SER A 92 -7.15 15.63 29.42
C SER A 92 -6.37 16.68 28.63
N ARG A 93 -5.52 16.28 27.68
CA ARG A 93 -4.75 17.22 26.84
C ARG A 93 -5.56 17.71 25.64
N PHE A 94 -6.48 16.88 25.17
CA PHE A 94 -7.31 17.17 24.00
C PHE A 94 -8.80 16.97 24.32
N PRO A 95 -9.36 17.72 25.31
CA PRO A 95 -10.73 17.53 25.77
C PRO A 95 -11.78 17.89 24.71
N ASP A 96 -11.43 18.79 23.79
CA ASP A 96 -12.30 19.28 22.72
C ASP A 96 -12.17 18.47 21.42
N ASP A 97 -11.26 17.49 21.36
CA ASP A 97 -11.12 16.63 20.18
C ASP A 97 -12.32 15.66 20.13
N PRO A 98 -13.16 15.73 19.06
CA PRO A 98 -14.39 14.96 18.98
C PRO A 98 -14.14 13.45 18.86
N TYR A 99 -12.95 13.01 18.49
CA TYR A 99 -12.59 11.60 18.33
C TYR A 99 -11.94 11.01 19.58
N MET A 100 -11.45 11.83 20.51
CA MET A 100 -10.64 11.39 21.63
C MET A 100 -11.35 10.38 22.53
N LYS A 101 -12.61 10.65 22.89
CA LYS A 101 -13.39 9.76 23.75
C LYS A 101 -13.60 8.39 23.09
N SER A 102 -14.09 8.37 21.85
CA SER A 102 -14.33 7.13 21.10
C SER A 102 -13.05 6.38 20.77
N PHE A 103 -11.95 7.08 20.50
CA PHE A 103 -10.63 6.47 20.36
C PHE A 103 -10.24 5.75 21.65
N TRP A 104 -10.35 6.41 22.80
CA TRP A 104 -10.00 5.82 24.09
C TRP A 104 -10.85 4.59 24.44
N GLU A 105 -12.17 4.69 24.26
CA GLU A 105 -13.12 3.58 24.47
C GLU A 105 -12.77 2.37 23.59
N ASN A 106 -12.49 2.60 22.30
CA ASN A 106 -12.17 1.52 21.36
C ASN A 106 -10.85 0.82 21.67
N VAL A 107 -9.81 1.58 22.02
CA VAL A 107 -8.47 1.03 22.19
C VAL A 107 -8.31 0.33 23.54
N PHE A 108 -8.96 0.83 24.60
CA PHE A 108 -8.94 0.19 25.93
C PHE A 108 -10.14 -0.72 26.19
N HIS A 109 -11.07 -0.84 25.23
CA HIS A 109 -12.32 -1.59 25.38
C HIS A 109 -13.10 -1.18 26.65
N CYS A 110 -13.15 0.13 26.93
CA CYS A 110 -13.80 0.72 28.09
C CYS A 110 -14.91 1.70 27.68
N ILE A 111 -15.71 2.16 28.65
CA ILE A 111 -16.80 3.14 28.42
C ILE A 111 -16.60 4.37 29.32
N TRP A 112 -16.77 5.58 28.80
CA TRP A 112 -16.73 6.80 29.62
C TRP A 112 -17.98 6.95 30.50
N PRO A 113 -17.84 7.37 31.77
CA PRO A 113 -18.99 7.68 32.61
C PRO A 113 -19.83 8.83 32.01
N GLY A 114 -21.15 8.63 31.87
CA GLY A 114 -22.07 9.66 31.38
C GLY A 114 -22.27 9.72 29.86
N ASN A 115 -21.80 8.71 29.11
CA ASN A 115 -22.15 8.56 27.69
C ASN A 115 -23.56 7.91 27.59
N ASP A 116 -24.61 8.71 27.41
CA ASP A 116 -26.02 8.27 27.31
C ASP A 116 -26.33 7.37 26.09
N THR A 117 -25.32 6.95 25.32
CA THR A 117 -25.45 6.10 24.13
C THR A 117 -25.67 4.62 24.44
N VAL A 118 -25.66 4.21 25.72
CA VAL A 118 -26.00 2.84 26.15
C VAL A 118 -27.42 2.40 25.71
N ASN A 119 -28.26 3.33 25.24
CA ASN A 119 -29.62 3.01 24.80
C ASN A 119 -29.83 2.77 23.30
N ASN A 120 -28.84 2.86 22.40
CA ASN A 120 -29.09 2.53 20.98
C ASN A 120 -27.98 1.71 20.29
N THR A 121 -28.23 0.39 20.34
CA THR A 121 -27.89 -0.66 19.36
C THR A 121 -26.43 -1.09 19.17
N SER A 122 -26.03 -2.12 19.94
CA SER A 122 -25.80 -3.46 19.37
C SER A 122 -25.94 -4.55 20.46
N PRO A 123 -26.81 -5.56 20.29
CA PRO A 123 -27.14 -6.55 21.34
C PRO A 123 -26.17 -7.74 21.34
N ALA A 124 -24.89 -7.51 21.68
CA ALA A 124 -23.90 -8.60 21.77
C ALA A 124 -23.04 -8.65 23.04
N LEU A 125 -23.17 -7.71 23.98
CA LEU A 125 -22.44 -7.78 25.27
C LEU A 125 -23.36 -7.44 26.43
N LEU A 126 -24.34 -8.30 26.68
CA LEU A 126 -25.00 -8.33 27.98
C LEU A 126 -24.10 -9.08 28.97
N LYS A 127 -23.54 -8.32 29.93
CA LYS A 127 -23.13 -8.69 31.31
C LYS A 127 -22.11 -9.83 31.41
N GLU A 128 -20.84 -9.54 31.72
CA GLU A 128 -20.43 -9.52 33.13
C GLU A 128 -19.34 -8.52 33.57
N ASP A 129 -18.63 -7.79 32.71
CA ASP A 129 -17.62 -6.80 33.18
C ASP A 129 -17.61 -5.54 32.31
N ILE A 130 -18.38 -4.52 32.69
CA ILE A 130 -18.24 -3.18 32.08
C ILE A 130 -16.97 -2.56 32.66
N VAL A 131 -15.95 -2.41 31.81
CA VAL A 131 -14.73 -1.69 32.16
C VAL A 131 -14.97 -0.20 31.94
N TRP A 132 -14.84 0.59 33.00
CA TRP A 132 -14.96 2.05 32.93
C TRP A 132 -13.64 2.68 32.55
N CYS A 133 -13.67 3.64 31.63
CA CYS A 133 -12.49 4.44 31.34
C CYS A 133 -12.19 5.37 32.52
N THR A 134 -10.95 5.33 32.99
CA THR A 134 -10.43 6.18 34.06
C THR A 134 -9.72 7.41 33.51
N GLY A 135 -9.20 7.31 32.29
CA GLY A 135 -8.31 8.28 31.67
C GLY A 135 -6.84 8.08 32.03
N GLU A 136 -6.51 7.25 33.02
CA GLU A 136 -5.13 6.97 33.44
C GLU A 136 -4.51 5.78 32.68
N GLU A 137 -5.24 5.20 31.73
CA GLU A 137 -4.74 4.12 30.90
C GLU A 137 -3.56 4.60 30.04
N ARG A 138 -2.59 3.71 29.82
CA ARG A 138 -1.35 4.07 29.12
C ARG A 138 -1.34 3.54 27.69
N LEU A 139 -1.17 4.43 26.72
CA LEU A 139 -1.11 4.03 25.31
C LEU A 139 0.08 3.14 24.95
N ASP A 140 1.17 3.20 25.73
CA ASP A 140 2.35 2.37 25.52
C ASP A 140 2.20 0.92 26.04
N SER A 141 1.10 0.59 26.73
CA SER A 141 0.78 -0.78 27.13
C SER A 141 0.04 -1.58 26.05
N ILE A 142 -0.49 -0.91 25.03
CA ILE A 142 -1.26 -1.53 23.93
C ILE A 142 -0.32 -2.01 22.84
N ASP A 143 -0.71 -3.09 22.15
CA ASP A 143 0.03 -3.63 20.99
C ASP A 143 0.33 -2.51 19.97
N PRO A 144 1.63 -2.21 19.72
CA PRO A 144 2.07 -1.23 18.73
C PRO A 144 1.51 -1.39 17.32
N ASN A 145 1.05 -2.59 16.97
CA ASN A 145 0.43 -2.86 15.67
C ASN A 145 -1.00 -2.29 15.57
N ILE A 146 -1.68 -2.05 16.70
CA ILE A 146 -3.06 -1.50 16.71
C ILE A 146 -3.07 -0.04 16.23
N TYR A 147 -2.04 0.73 16.61
CA TYR A 147 -1.88 2.14 16.26
C TYR A 147 -0.69 2.40 15.32
N ASP A 148 -0.13 1.32 14.74
CA ASP A 148 0.93 1.28 13.73
C ASP A 148 2.06 2.32 13.92
N VAL A 149 2.75 2.28 15.06
CA VAL A 149 3.84 3.22 15.38
C VAL A 149 5.17 2.93 14.72
N TYR A 150 5.24 1.87 13.93
CA TYR A 150 6.49 1.44 13.28
C TYR A 150 6.44 1.52 11.76
N ASN A 151 5.25 1.60 11.14
CA ASN A 151 5.12 1.68 9.68
C ASN A 151 4.44 2.98 9.24
N PHE A 152 5.09 4.12 9.49
CA PHE A 152 4.59 5.41 9.02
C PHE A 152 4.71 5.55 7.50
N ILE A 153 3.68 5.13 6.78
CA ILE A 153 3.56 5.31 5.34
C ILE A 153 2.68 6.54 5.07
N TYR A 154 1.41 6.46 5.44
CA TYR A 154 0.46 7.56 5.24
C TYR A 154 0.74 8.72 6.19
N SER A 155 1.03 8.45 7.46
CA SER A 155 1.38 9.47 8.45
C SER A 155 2.60 10.29 8.01
N TYR A 156 3.59 9.64 7.40
CA TYR A 156 4.78 10.31 6.87
C TYR A 156 4.47 11.22 5.70
N ARG A 157 3.60 10.77 4.78
CA ARG A 157 3.13 11.60 3.66
C ARG A 157 2.32 12.80 4.14
N THR A 158 1.44 12.60 5.11
CA THR A 158 0.68 13.70 5.74
C THR A 158 1.61 14.70 6.42
N HIS A 159 2.61 14.22 7.16
CA HIS A 159 3.65 15.07 7.76
C HIS A 159 4.35 15.92 6.69
N ASN A 160 4.84 15.29 5.62
CA ASN A 160 5.52 16.00 4.53
C ASN A 160 4.59 16.97 3.78
N ALA A 161 3.30 16.66 3.63
CA ALA A 161 2.32 17.55 3.02
C ALA A 161 2.11 18.82 3.85
N VAL A 162 2.00 18.69 5.18
CA VAL A 162 1.91 19.85 6.09
C VAL A 162 3.17 20.70 6.00
N PHE A 163 4.35 20.08 5.99
CA PHE A 163 5.61 20.80 5.83
C PHE A 163 5.70 21.50 4.47
N ALA A 164 5.24 20.88 3.38
CA ALA A 164 5.23 21.52 2.07
C ALA A 164 4.42 22.83 2.08
N VAL A 165 3.23 22.82 2.71
CA VAL A 165 2.42 24.03 2.89
C VAL A 165 3.14 25.05 3.78
N ALA A 166 3.74 24.62 4.89
CA ALA A 166 4.50 25.49 5.78
C ALA A 166 5.68 26.18 5.05
N HIS A 167 6.43 25.42 4.24
CA HIS A 167 7.52 25.94 3.41
C HIS A 167 7.01 26.91 2.34
N ALA A 168 5.87 26.63 1.70
CA ALA A 168 5.25 27.55 0.74
C ALA A 168 4.83 28.88 1.39
N LEU A 169 4.20 28.82 2.57
CA LEU A 169 3.84 30.01 3.35
C LEU A 169 5.07 30.77 3.83
N HIS A 170 6.15 30.07 4.21
CA HIS A 170 7.42 30.68 4.58
C HIS A 170 8.06 31.43 3.41
N GLN A 171 8.07 30.84 2.21
CA GLN A 171 8.53 31.50 0.99
C GLN A 171 7.68 32.73 0.65
N MET A 172 6.36 32.64 0.83
CA MET A 172 5.45 33.78 0.65
C MET A 172 5.79 34.92 1.62
N LYS A 173 5.99 34.60 2.90
CA LYS A 173 6.36 35.58 3.94
C LYS A 173 7.71 36.26 3.67
N ASN A 174 8.68 35.51 3.17
CA ASN A 174 10.03 36.02 2.88
C ASN A 174 10.18 36.61 1.47
N CYS A 175 9.08 36.74 0.73
CA CYS A 175 9.10 37.30 -0.61
C CYS A 175 9.56 38.76 -0.58
N VAL A 176 10.52 39.10 -1.42
CA VAL A 176 11.09 40.47 -1.50
C VAL A 176 10.20 41.33 -2.41
N PRO A 177 9.62 42.45 -1.90
CA PRO A 177 8.84 43.36 -2.73
C PRO A 177 9.61 43.84 -3.96
N GLY A 178 8.96 43.83 -5.13
CA GLY A 178 9.58 44.18 -6.42
C GLY A 178 10.28 43.00 -7.10
N LYS A 179 10.47 41.87 -6.41
CA LYS A 179 11.01 40.61 -6.96
C LYS A 179 10.02 39.45 -6.81
N GLY A 180 8.78 39.74 -6.43
CA GLY A 180 7.74 38.74 -6.24
C GLY A 180 7.26 38.12 -7.56
N PRO A 181 6.64 36.94 -7.50
CA PRO A 181 6.25 36.20 -8.70
C PRO A 181 5.00 36.73 -9.41
N PHE A 182 4.34 37.76 -8.86
CA PHE A 182 3.09 38.28 -9.38
C PHE A 182 3.29 39.63 -10.11
N LYS A 183 2.19 40.18 -10.64
CA LYS A 183 2.18 41.41 -11.44
C LYS A 183 2.98 42.52 -10.77
N ASN A 184 3.83 43.21 -11.54
CA ASN A 184 4.72 44.28 -11.07
C ASN A 184 5.71 43.85 -9.97
N GLY A 185 6.07 42.57 -9.91
CA GLY A 185 6.98 42.05 -8.88
C GLY A 185 6.36 42.00 -7.49
N SER A 186 5.02 41.97 -7.39
CA SER A 186 4.33 41.95 -6.10
C SER A 186 4.43 40.58 -5.43
N CYS A 187 4.40 40.58 -4.09
CA CYS A 187 4.32 39.40 -3.24
C CYS A 187 2.88 39.17 -2.78
N ALA A 188 2.49 37.93 -2.52
CA ALA A 188 1.23 37.65 -1.86
C ALA A 188 1.37 37.84 -0.34
N ASP A 189 0.28 38.23 0.31
CA ASP A 189 0.23 38.36 1.77
C ASP A 189 -0.14 37.03 2.42
N ILE A 190 0.57 36.64 3.47
CA ILE A 190 0.35 35.36 4.14
C ILE A 190 -1.05 35.25 4.77
N TYR A 191 -1.64 36.36 5.21
CA TYR A 191 -2.95 36.36 5.86
C TYR A 191 -4.10 36.57 4.86
N ASN A 192 -3.86 37.31 3.76
CA ASN A 192 -4.87 37.72 2.78
C ASN A 192 -4.54 37.29 1.34
N HIS A 193 -3.99 36.08 1.15
CA HIS A 193 -3.76 35.52 -0.17
C HIS A 193 -4.99 34.78 -0.71
N ARG A 194 -5.09 34.72 -2.03
CA ARG A 194 -6.00 33.80 -2.72
C ARG A 194 -5.37 32.41 -2.85
N PRO A 195 -6.18 31.32 -2.91
CA PRO A 195 -5.65 29.95 -3.02
C PRO A 195 -4.65 29.75 -4.18
N TRP A 196 -4.89 30.38 -5.34
CA TRP A 196 -3.99 30.28 -6.50
C TRP A 196 -2.62 30.93 -6.26
N GLN A 197 -2.54 31.93 -5.37
CA GLN A 197 -1.27 32.55 -5.01
C GLN A 197 -0.43 31.60 -4.16
N LEU A 198 -1.06 30.90 -3.20
CA LEU A 198 -0.40 29.83 -2.44
C LEU A 198 0.05 28.68 -3.34
N LEU A 199 -0.79 28.27 -4.30
CA LEU A 199 -0.45 27.23 -5.27
C LEU A 199 0.84 27.55 -6.04
N HIS A 200 1.08 28.82 -6.37
CA HIS A 200 2.34 29.24 -7.01
C HIS A 200 3.57 28.90 -6.16
N TYR A 201 3.53 29.20 -4.86
CA TYR A 201 4.64 28.91 -3.95
C TYR A 201 4.75 27.41 -3.68
N LEU A 202 3.63 26.70 -3.53
CA LEU A 202 3.59 25.24 -3.35
C LEU A 202 4.30 24.51 -4.48
N ARG A 203 4.03 24.86 -5.74
CA ARG A 203 4.69 24.26 -6.91
C ARG A 203 6.21 24.45 -6.96
N LYS A 204 6.74 25.37 -6.16
CA LYS A 204 8.17 25.70 -6.10
C LYS A 204 8.82 25.29 -4.78
N VAL A 205 8.11 24.53 -3.95
CA VAL A 205 8.68 23.97 -2.73
C VAL A 205 9.79 22.98 -3.09
N ASP A 206 10.94 23.19 -2.45
CA ASP A 206 12.11 22.33 -2.52
C ASP A 206 12.81 22.41 -1.16
N PHE A 207 12.71 21.35 -0.37
CA PHE A 207 13.28 21.30 0.99
C PHE A 207 13.68 19.89 1.36
N ASN A 208 14.57 19.78 2.34
CA ASN A 208 14.87 18.49 2.97
C ASN A 208 13.95 18.31 4.18
N ASN A 209 13.24 17.18 4.25
CA ASN A 209 12.42 16.85 5.40
C ASN A 209 13.26 16.40 6.61
N THR A 210 12.58 16.07 7.71
CA THR A 210 13.21 15.65 8.97
C THR A 210 13.99 14.33 8.87
N ALA A 211 13.77 13.54 7.82
CA ALA A 211 14.54 12.33 7.53
C ALA A 211 15.73 12.57 6.57
N GLY A 212 15.93 13.81 6.11
CA GLY A 212 17.00 14.17 5.17
C GLY A 212 16.67 13.90 3.70
N GLU A 213 15.41 13.58 3.38
CA GLU A 213 14.96 13.36 2.01
C GLU A 213 14.54 14.69 1.38
N ARG A 214 14.92 14.90 0.11
CA ARG A 214 14.52 16.08 -0.67
C ARG A 214 13.07 15.93 -1.14
N ILE A 215 12.21 16.84 -0.72
CA ILE A 215 10.81 16.93 -1.11
C ILE A 215 10.63 18.10 -2.07
N TYR A 216 10.15 17.79 -3.27
CA TYR A 216 9.81 18.75 -4.31
C TYR A 216 8.66 18.20 -5.17
N PHE A 217 8.09 19.06 -6.00
CA PHE A 217 7.05 18.68 -6.96
C PHE A 217 7.60 18.76 -8.39
N ASP A 218 7.22 17.81 -9.24
CA ASP A 218 7.51 17.84 -10.67
C ASP A 218 6.58 18.79 -11.43
N GLU A 219 6.68 18.79 -12.77
CA GLU A 219 5.86 19.65 -13.64
C GLU A 219 4.36 19.39 -13.53
N ASN A 220 3.96 18.17 -13.17
CA ASN A 220 2.56 17.77 -12.97
C ASN A 220 2.06 18.07 -11.55
N GLY A 221 2.98 18.38 -10.62
CA GLY A 221 2.67 18.56 -9.21
C GLY A 221 2.77 17.27 -8.39
N ASP A 222 3.38 16.22 -8.95
CA ASP A 222 3.63 14.96 -8.26
C ASP A 222 4.95 15.00 -7.51
N VAL A 223 5.04 14.29 -6.40
CA VAL A 223 6.31 14.07 -5.72
C VAL A 223 7.00 12.89 -6.41
N PRO A 224 8.20 13.07 -7.02
CA PRO A 224 8.92 11.97 -7.63
C PRO A 224 9.11 10.86 -6.61
N GLN A 225 8.60 9.69 -6.97
CA GLN A 225 8.34 8.63 -6.02
C GLN A 225 9.28 7.46 -6.31
N SER A 226 9.69 6.81 -5.24
CA SER A 226 10.12 5.42 -5.28
C SER A 226 9.11 4.60 -4.49
N VAL A 227 8.75 3.43 -5.02
CA VAL A 227 7.91 2.47 -4.32
C VAL A 227 8.78 1.33 -3.81
N GLU A 228 8.36 0.77 -2.69
CA GLU A 228 8.93 -0.42 -2.12
C GLU A 228 8.20 -1.65 -2.68
N ILE A 229 8.96 -2.70 -2.98
CA ILE A 229 8.42 -3.99 -3.39
C ILE A 229 8.52 -4.91 -2.19
N LEU A 230 7.36 -5.40 -1.76
CA LEU A 230 7.20 -6.24 -0.59
C LEU A 230 6.80 -7.66 -1.00
N ASN A 231 7.20 -8.63 -0.20
CA ASN A 231 6.72 -10.01 -0.27
C ASN A 231 5.99 -10.36 1.03
N TRP A 232 4.81 -10.96 0.89
CA TRP A 232 4.00 -11.40 2.02
C TRP A 232 4.52 -12.74 2.54
N GLN A 233 4.96 -12.79 3.80
CA GLN A 233 5.52 -14.00 4.40
C GLN A 233 4.75 -14.38 5.66
N LEU A 234 4.10 -15.54 5.62
CA LEU A 234 3.48 -16.18 6.78
C LEU A 234 4.49 -17.11 7.45
N PHE A 235 4.80 -16.87 8.72
CA PHE A 235 5.73 -17.67 9.50
C PHE A 235 5.05 -18.85 10.21
N PRO A 236 5.80 -19.91 10.58
CA PRO A 236 5.24 -21.08 11.26
C PRO A 236 4.55 -20.79 12.60
N ASN A 237 4.90 -19.68 13.26
CA ASN A 237 4.27 -19.22 14.50
C ASN A 237 2.92 -18.49 14.25
N GLY A 238 2.45 -18.45 13.00
CA GLY A 238 1.21 -17.77 12.61
C GLY A 238 1.35 -16.26 12.43
N SER A 239 2.51 -15.66 12.71
CA SER A 239 2.73 -14.25 12.42
C SER A 239 2.93 -14.03 10.92
N ASN A 240 2.51 -12.87 10.43
CA ASN A 240 2.77 -12.45 9.07
C ASN A 240 3.68 -11.22 9.07
N GLN A 241 4.54 -11.10 8.06
CA GLN A 241 5.32 -9.88 7.85
C GLN A 241 5.41 -9.53 6.37
N TYR A 242 5.49 -8.23 6.13
CA TYR A 242 5.90 -7.68 4.86
C TYR A 242 7.42 -7.59 4.82
N VAL A 243 8.03 -8.42 3.98
CA VAL A 243 9.48 -8.39 3.78
C VAL A 243 9.80 -7.51 2.59
N SER A 244 10.62 -6.49 2.81
CA SER A 244 11.18 -5.67 1.74
C SER A 244 12.11 -6.50 0.87
N ILE A 245 11.73 -6.68 -0.38
CA ILE A 245 12.49 -7.45 -1.37
C ILE A 245 13.10 -6.55 -2.44
N GLY A 246 12.76 -5.27 -2.49
CA GLY A 246 13.19 -4.42 -3.58
C GLY A 246 12.54 -3.04 -3.58
N SER A 247 12.81 -2.29 -4.64
CA SER A 247 12.21 -0.99 -4.88
C SER A 247 12.11 -0.71 -6.37
N PHE A 248 11.22 0.22 -6.72
CA PHE A 248 11.12 0.79 -8.05
C PHE A 248 11.21 2.32 -7.96
N ASP A 249 12.23 2.91 -8.59
CA ASP A 249 12.41 4.36 -8.71
C ASP A 249 11.84 4.85 -10.04
N PHE A 250 10.78 5.66 -9.97
CA PHE A 250 10.12 6.23 -11.16
C PHE A 250 10.99 7.29 -11.86
N GLY A 251 11.99 7.87 -11.18
CA GLY A 251 12.88 8.88 -11.74
C GLY A 251 14.08 8.34 -12.53
N SER A 252 14.31 7.02 -12.49
CA SER A 252 15.48 6.39 -13.12
C SER A 252 15.29 6.25 -14.64
N LEU A 253 16.34 6.59 -15.39
CA LEU A 253 16.36 6.48 -16.86
C LEU A 253 16.64 5.02 -17.28
N ASN A 254 16.12 4.62 -18.45
CA ASN A 254 16.48 3.37 -19.15
C ASN A 254 16.14 2.04 -18.44
N GLY A 255 15.14 2.02 -17.54
CA GLY A 255 14.67 0.76 -16.94
C GLY A 255 15.54 0.22 -15.80
N GLU A 256 16.54 0.99 -15.36
CA GLU A 256 17.38 0.67 -14.19
C GLU A 256 16.71 1.01 -12.85
N GLY A 257 15.47 1.52 -12.88
CA GLY A 257 14.72 1.87 -11.68
C GLY A 257 14.26 0.68 -10.85
N LEU A 258 14.23 -0.53 -11.41
CA LEU A 258 13.75 -1.74 -10.73
C LEU A 258 14.89 -2.53 -10.10
N SER A 259 14.81 -2.72 -8.78
CA SER A 259 15.71 -3.61 -8.03
C SER A 259 14.90 -4.62 -7.24
N ILE A 260 15.14 -5.92 -7.46
CA ILE A 260 14.46 -7.02 -6.77
C ILE A 260 15.49 -8.06 -6.30
N GLN A 261 15.41 -8.44 -5.03
CA GLN A 261 16.22 -9.47 -4.38
C GLN A 261 15.45 -10.80 -4.37
N LEU A 262 15.61 -11.57 -5.45
CA LEU A 262 14.87 -12.83 -5.66
C LEU A 262 15.06 -13.86 -4.54
N ASN A 263 16.23 -13.86 -3.89
CA ASN A 263 16.55 -14.76 -2.77
C ASN A 263 15.74 -14.49 -1.49
N LYS A 264 15.10 -13.32 -1.37
CA LYS A 264 14.24 -12.98 -0.23
C LYS A 264 12.78 -13.34 -0.48
N ILE A 265 12.41 -13.74 -1.69
CA ILE A 265 11.02 -14.03 -2.06
C ILE A 265 10.68 -15.44 -1.61
N LEU A 266 9.61 -15.56 -0.84
CA LEU A 266 8.89 -16.82 -0.67
C LEU A 266 7.79 -16.86 -1.72
N TRP A 267 7.78 -17.91 -2.53
CA TRP A 267 6.74 -18.15 -3.51
C TRP A 267 5.65 -19.04 -2.92
N ASN A 268 4.39 -18.78 -3.30
CA ASN A 268 3.27 -19.57 -2.84
C ASN A 268 3.34 -21.04 -3.36
N GLY A 269 2.56 -21.95 -2.79
CA GLY A 269 2.37 -23.30 -3.36
C GLY A 269 3.60 -24.22 -3.30
N GLY A 270 4.60 -23.92 -2.47
CA GLY A 270 5.81 -24.75 -2.33
C GLY A 270 6.84 -24.56 -3.46
N HIS A 271 6.68 -23.51 -4.27
CA HIS A 271 7.67 -23.15 -5.28
C HIS A 271 8.97 -22.68 -4.61
N SER A 272 10.08 -23.36 -4.89
CA SER A 272 11.43 -22.93 -4.49
C SER A 272 12.08 -21.99 -5.52
N GLN A 273 11.43 -21.79 -6.67
CA GLN A 273 11.90 -21.01 -7.80
C GLN A 273 10.79 -20.11 -8.34
N VAL A 274 11.16 -19.13 -9.17
CA VAL A 274 10.23 -18.21 -9.81
C VAL A 274 9.19 -18.99 -10.63
N PRO A 275 7.88 -18.84 -10.37
CA PRO A 275 6.86 -19.58 -11.08
C PRO A 275 6.70 -19.09 -12.52
N SER A 276 6.47 -20.03 -13.43
CA SER A 276 6.11 -19.71 -14.82
C SER A 276 4.63 -19.34 -14.91
N SER A 277 4.31 -18.30 -15.67
CA SER A 277 2.95 -17.85 -15.93
C SER A 277 2.76 -17.48 -17.41
N VAL A 278 3.09 -18.42 -18.29
CA VAL A 278 2.95 -18.29 -19.75
C VAL A 278 1.69 -19.00 -20.24
N CYS A 279 1.18 -18.59 -21.41
CA CYS A 279 0.02 -19.25 -22.02
C CYS A 279 0.39 -20.60 -22.64
N SER A 280 1.53 -20.63 -23.34
CA SER A 280 2.14 -21.81 -23.96
C SER A 280 3.60 -21.89 -23.54
N ASP A 281 4.06 -23.10 -23.22
CA ASP A 281 5.48 -23.34 -22.93
C ASP A 281 6.36 -23.08 -24.16
N PRO A 282 7.64 -22.72 -23.98
CA PRO A 282 8.57 -22.59 -25.09
C PRO A 282 8.66 -23.86 -25.92
N CYS A 283 8.58 -23.73 -27.25
CA CYS A 283 8.66 -24.90 -28.12
C CYS A 283 10.02 -25.58 -28.02
N PRO A 284 10.05 -26.93 -28.00
CA PRO A 284 11.30 -27.68 -28.02
C PRO A 284 12.02 -27.51 -29.36
N LYS A 285 13.31 -27.87 -29.38
CA LYS A 285 14.11 -27.82 -30.61
C LYS A 285 13.47 -28.69 -31.71
N GLY A 286 13.42 -28.15 -32.92
CA GLY A 286 12.76 -28.80 -34.07
C GLY A 286 11.27 -28.48 -34.22
N TYR A 287 10.68 -27.67 -33.33
CA TYR A 287 9.28 -27.26 -33.39
C TYR A 287 9.13 -25.74 -33.50
N ARG A 288 8.31 -25.29 -34.45
CA ARG A 288 7.96 -23.89 -34.68
C ARG A 288 6.65 -23.51 -34.00
N ARG A 289 6.53 -22.23 -33.63
CA ARG A 289 5.28 -21.67 -33.11
C ARG A 289 4.24 -21.59 -34.23
N ALA A 290 3.02 -22.00 -33.92
CA ALA A 290 1.86 -21.87 -34.79
C ALA A 290 0.78 -21.07 -34.06
N ALA A 291 0.32 -19.99 -34.69
CA ALA A 291 -0.71 -19.14 -34.13
C ALA A 291 -2.03 -19.90 -34.00
N LEU A 292 -2.66 -19.81 -32.82
CA LEU A 292 -3.98 -20.37 -32.57
C LEU A 292 -5.05 -19.36 -32.98
N GLN A 293 -5.93 -19.73 -33.90
CA GLN A 293 -6.99 -18.85 -34.37
C GLN A 293 -7.91 -18.43 -33.21
N GLY A 294 -8.13 -17.13 -33.06
CA GLY A 294 -8.96 -16.56 -32.00
C GLY A 294 -8.28 -16.40 -30.63
N GLN A 295 -7.02 -16.84 -30.48
CA GLN A 295 -6.23 -16.67 -29.25
C GLN A 295 -5.28 -15.46 -29.32
N LYS A 296 -4.72 -15.07 -28.17
CA LYS A 296 -3.70 -14.01 -28.09
C LYS A 296 -2.34 -14.50 -28.62
N ILE A 297 -1.49 -13.57 -29.04
CA ILE A 297 -0.19 -13.88 -29.66
C ILE A 297 0.77 -14.71 -28.78
N CYS A 298 0.63 -14.61 -27.46
CA CYS A 298 1.42 -15.40 -26.51
C CYS A 298 0.94 -16.87 -26.40
N CYS A 299 -0.21 -17.20 -26.98
CA CYS A 299 -0.79 -18.55 -27.00
C CYS A 299 -0.61 -19.17 -28.38
N PHE A 300 0.20 -20.21 -28.46
CA PHE A 300 0.57 -20.89 -29.70
C PHE A 300 0.70 -22.39 -29.48
N ASP A 301 0.59 -23.14 -30.58
CA ASP A 301 0.97 -24.55 -30.62
C ASP A 301 2.40 -24.71 -31.12
N CYS A 302 3.02 -25.82 -30.76
CA CYS A 302 4.33 -26.21 -31.27
C CYS A 302 4.14 -27.29 -32.35
N LEU A 303 4.40 -26.93 -33.60
CA LEU A 303 4.34 -27.86 -34.74
C LEU A 303 5.76 -28.23 -35.19
N PRO A 304 6.01 -29.48 -35.64
CA PRO A 304 7.32 -29.85 -36.16
C PRO A 304 7.67 -28.96 -37.36
N CYS A 305 8.96 -28.64 -37.49
CA CYS A 305 9.47 -28.02 -38.70
C CYS A 305 9.23 -28.94 -39.90
N SER A 306 8.93 -28.35 -41.05
CA SER A 306 8.81 -29.11 -42.28
C SER A 306 10.16 -29.71 -42.66
N GLU A 307 10.13 -30.79 -43.44
CA GLU A 307 11.35 -31.47 -43.87
C GLU A 307 12.27 -30.49 -44.64
N GLY A 308 13.53 -30.43 -44.24
CA GLY A 308 14.52 -29.50 -44.80
C GLY A 308 14.51 -28.08 -44.20
N GLU A 309 13.61 -27.76 -43.27
CA GLU A 309 13.58 -26.47 -42.59
C GLU A 309 14.25 -26.52 -41.21
N ILE A 310 14.91 -25.41 -40.85
CA ILE A 310 15.47 -25.20 -39.51
C ILE A 310 14.92 -23.92 -38.90
N LEU A 311 14.69 -23.95 -37.59
CA LEU A 311 14.40 -22.73 -36.83
C LEU A 311 15.66 -21.88 -36.71
N ASN A 312 15.57 -20.65 -37.22
CA ASN A 312 16.60 -19.66 -37.00
C ASN A 312 16.61 -19.25 -35.51
N PRO A 313 17.69 -19.51 -34.75
CA PRO A 313 17.76 -19.15 -33.34
C PRO A 313 17.78 -17.64 -33.09
N ASN A 314 18.02 -16.83 -34.12
CA ASN A 314 18.05 -15.36 -34.05
C ASN A 314 16.78 -14.68 -34.61
N GLY A 315 15.71 -15.44 -34.84
CA GLY A 315 14.43 -14.90 -35.32
C GLY A 315 13.64 -14.23 -34.18
N LEU A 316 13.44 -12.91 -34.29
CA LEU A 316 12.43 -12.15 -33.55
C LEU A 316 11.03 -12.74 -33.76
#